data_AF-A0A7Y5WC04-F1
#
_entry.id   AF-A0A7Y5WC04-F1
#
_cell.length_a   1.000
_cell.length_b   1.000
_cell.length_c   1.000
_cell.angle_alpha   90.00
_cell.angle_beta   90.00
_cell.angle_gamma   90.00
#
_symmetry.space_group_name_H-M   'P 1'
#
loop_
_entity.id
_entity.type
_entity.pdbx_description
1 polymer ?
#
loop_
_entity_poly.entity_id
_entity_poly.type
_entity_poly.pdbx_seq_one_letter_code
_entity_poly.pdbx_strand_id
1 'polypeptide(L)'
;MKPYFHVMILLISASVLSGCATVFKGYTGEFEIRNVPDSLQITTIDGVKLPLANKPKKISSKMVRDENGTRVVSTFAPTEGVKIVKLPAKKDYVLLLNANGEEKRLQLVPRLGLGWFALDLICFGFPLIPDFITGNWYYYEDVDYKELP
;
A
#
# COMPACT_ATOMS: atom_id res chain seq x y z
N MET A 1 -37.36 -30.38 11.21
CA MET A 1 -36.30 -29.45 11.66
C MET A 1 -36.98 -28.15 12.09
N LYS A 2 -36.56 -27.54 13.21
CA LYS A 2 -37.25 -26.38 13.80
C LYS A 2 -36.96 -25.12 12.99
N PRO A 3 -37.92 -24.18 12.84
CA PRO A 3 -37.77 -22.98 11.99
C PRO A 3 -36.59 -22.09 12.40
N TYR A 4 -36.24 -22.07 13.68
CA TYR A 4 -35.08 -21.36 14.22
C TYR A 4 -33.74 -21.85 13.63
N PHE A 5 -33.66 -23.11 13.20
CA PHE A 5 -32.44 -23.66 12.60
C PHE A 5 -32.17 -23.08 11.21
N HIS A 6 -33.21 -22.86 10.41
CA HIS A 6 -33.07 -22.23 9.09
C HIS A 6 -32.78 -20.74 9.22
N VAL A 7 -33.42 -20.06 10.18
CA VAL A 7 -33.12 -18.64 10.47
C VAL A 7 -31.68 -18.47 10.95
N MET A 8 -31.19 -19.37 11.81
CA MET A 8 -29.80 -19.35 12.28
C MET A 8 -28.81 -19.58 11.13
N ILE A 9 -29.05 -20.56 10.25
CA ILE A 9 -28.21 -20.81 9.06
C ILE A 9 -28.22 -19.60 8.11
N LEU A 10 -29.38 -18.99 7.90
CA LEU A 10 -29.52 -17.83 7.01
C LEU A 10 -28.80 -16.61 7.59
N LEU A 11 -28.84 -16.42 8.92
CA LEU A 11 -28.14 -15.34 9.60
C LEU A 11 -26.62 -15.55 9.59
N ILE A 12 -26.15 -16.78 9.82
CA ILE A 12 -24.73 -17.15 9.73
C ILE A 12 -24.23 -16.96 8.29
N SER A 13 -24.99 -17.43 7.29
CA SER A 13 -24.66 -17.25 5.87
C SER A 13 -24.59 -15.76 5.51
N ALA A 14 -25.57 -14.95 5.93
CA ALA A 14 -25.56 -13.51 5.71
C ALA A 14 -24.38 -12.80 6.40
N SER A 15 -23.97 -13.24 7.60
CA SER A 15 -22.79 -12.73 8.30
C SER A 15 -21.48 -13.12 7.62
N VAL A 16 -21.39 -14.31 7.03
CA VAL A 16 -20.21 -14.74 6.26
C VAL A 16 -20.14 -14.01 4.92
N LEU A 17 -21.28 -13.79 4.24
CA LEU A 17 -21.32 -13.03 2.98
C LEU A 17 -21.06 -11.53 3.17
N SER A 18 -21.31 -10.97 4.37
CA SER A 18 -21.01 -9.55 4.68
C SER A 18 -19.60 -9.32 5.26
N GLY A 19 -18.85 -10.39 5.58
CA GLY A 19 -17.54 -10.30 6.25
C GLY A 19 -16.30 -10.28 5.34
N CYS A 20 -16.42 -10.41 4.02
CA CYS A 20 -15.27 -10.70 3.14
C CYS A 20 -14.62 -9.47 2.48
N ALA A 21 -14.35 -8.39 3.24
CA ALA A 21 -13.59 -7.25 2.69
C ALA A 21 -12.11 -7.60 2.36
N THR A 22 -11.61 -8.73 2.87
CA THR A 22 -10.23 -9.18 2.70
C THR A 22 -9.99 -9.95 1.39
N VAL A 23 -10.98 -10.69 0.87
CA VAL A 23 -10.79 -11.54 -0.33
C VAL A 23 -10.41 -10.75 -1.59
N PHE A 24 -10.78 -9.47 -1.71
CA PHE A 24 -10.62 -8.71 -2.96
C PHE A 24 -9.38 -7.82 -3.05
N LYS A 25 -8.57 -7.68 -1.98
CA LYS A 25 -7.39 -6.80 -2.02
C LYS A 25 -6.23 -7.40 -2.86
N GLY A 26 -6.32 -8.68 -3.22
CA GLY A 26 -5.48 -9.32 -4.22
C GLY A 26 -4.06 -9.69 -3.73
N TYR A 27 -3.31 -10.39 -4.58
CA TYR A 27 -1.95 -10.89 -4.28
C TYR A 27 -0.85 -9.83 -4.53
N THR A 28 -1.21 -8.56 -4.73
CA THR A 28 -0.26 -7.49 -5.06
C THR A 28 -0.09 -6.52 -3.90
N GLY A 29 1.13 -6.37 -3.41
CA GLY A 29 1.53 -5.31 -2.50
C GLY A 29 1.93 -4.06 -3.28
N GLU A 30 1.52 -2.90 -2.78
CA GLU A 30 1.98 -1.60 -3.27
C GLU A 30 2.82 -0.96 -2.16
N PHE A 31 3.87 -0.24 -2.55
CA PHE A 31 4.61 0.63 -1.64
C PHE A 31 4.97 1.93 -2.35
N GLU A 32 5.15 2.97 -1.55
CA GLU A 32 5.46 4.30 -2.04
C GLU A 32 6.94 4.61 -1.78
N ILE A 33 7.62 5.07 -2.82
CA ILE A 33 8.95 5.67 -2.69
C ILE A 33 8.79 7.18 -2.75
N ARG A 34 9.15 7.84 -1.65
CA ARG A 34 9.07 9.29 -1.48
C ARG A 34 10.41 9.93 -1.84
N ASN A 35 10.37 11.23 -2.12
CA ASN A 35 11.57 12.03 -2.40
C ASN A 35 12.38 11.55 -3.61
N VAL A 36 11.67 11.00 -4.59
CA VAL A 36 12.27 10.38 -5.78
C VAL A 36 12.52 11.43 -6.87
N PRO A 37 13.70 11.43 -7.51
CA PRO A 37 13.93 12.23 -8.71
C PRO A 37 13.17 11.68 -9.93
N ASP A 38 12.79 12.55 -10.86
CA ASP A 38 11.96 12.18 -12.01
C ASP A 38 12.60 11.09 -12.89
N SER A 39 13.94 11.07 -12.97
CA SER A 39 14.78 10.13 -13.73
C SER A 39 14.86 8.71 -13.16
N LEU A 40 14.23 8.42 -12.02
CA LEU A 40 14.37 7.11 -11.35
C LEU A 40 13.89 5.94 -12.23
N GLN A 41 14.79 4.97 -12.41
CA GLN A 41 14.52 3.64 -12.94
C GLN A 41 14.64 2.61 -11.82
N ILE A 42 13.69 1.68 -11.77
CA ILE A 42 13.69 0.58 -10.80
C ILE A 42 13.84 -0.73 -11.56
N THR A 43 14.83 -1.50 -11.16
CA THR A 43 15.14 -2.79 -11.75
C THR A 43 15.26 -3.83 -10.64
N THR A 44 14.71 -5.01 -10.85
CA THR A 44 14.97 -6.16 -9.98
C THR A 44 16.42 -6.61 -10.15
N ILE A 45 16.97 -7.35 -9.18
CA ILE A 45 18.31 -7.96 -9.31
C ILE A 45 18.48 -8.81 -10.59
N ASP A 46 17.38 -9.39 -11.08
CA ASP A 46 17.35 -10.17 -12.32
C ASP A 46 17.36 -9.31 -13.60
N GLY A 47 17.49 -7.98 -13.49
CA GLY A 47 17.52 -7.06 -14.63
C GLY A 47 16.13 -6.70 -15.19
N VAL A 48 15.05 -7.13 -14.54
CA VAL A 48 13.68 -6.83 -14.98
C VAL A 48 13.28 -5.42 -14.56
N LYS A 49 12.93 -4.56 -15.52
CA LYS A 49 12.42 -3.21 -15.24
C LYS A 49 10.98 -3.26 -14.75
N LEU A 50 10.70 -2.59 -13.64
CA LEU A 50 9.36 -2.54 -13.05
C LEU A 50 8.56 -1.35 -13.58
N PRO A 51 7.25 -1.52 -13.84
CA PRO A 51 6.38 -0.42 -14.20
C PRO A 51 6.18 0.52 -13.00
N LEU A 52 6.41 1.82 -13.23
CA LEU A 52 6.26 2.86 -12.21
C LEU A 52 4.94 3.60 -12.44
N ALA A 53 4.11 3.66 -11.40
CA ALA A 53 2.97 4.55 -11.38
C ALA A 53 3.36 5.85 -10.67
N ASN A 54 3.26 6.98 -11.37
CA ASN A 54 3.47 8.29 -10.76
C ASN A 54 2.21 8.71 -10.00
N LYS A 55 2.35 9.06 -8.72
CA LYS A 55 1.28 9.78 -8.02
C LYS A 55 1.32 11.24 -8.49
N PRO A 56 0.18 11.85 -8.85
CA PRO A 56 0.17 13.26 -9.23
C PRO A 56 0.67 14.09 -8.05
N LYS A 57 1.63 14.98 -8.33
CA LYS A 57 2.21 15.89 -7.35
C LYS A 57 1.09 16.74 -6.77
N LYS A 58 0.72 16.52 -5.51
CA LYS A 58 -0.32 17.32 -4.85
C LYS A 58 0.24 18.70 -4.58
N ILE A 59 -0.19 19.68 -5.39
CA ILE A 59 0.08 21.08 -5.13
C ILE A 59 -0.88 21.49 -4.00
N SER A 60 -0.37 21.57 -2.77
CA SER A 60 -1.14 22.07 -1.65
C SER A 60 -1.09 23.60 -1.66
N SER A 61 -2.15 24.22 -2.16
CA SER A 61 -2.33 25.66 -2.05
C SER A 61 -3.05 25.98 -0.74
N LYS A 62 -2.45 26.85 0.08
CA LYS A 62 -3.11 27.39 1.27
C LYS A 62 -3.43 28.85 1.02
N MET A 63 -4.70 29.22 1.19
CA MET A 63 -5.08 30.63 1.23
C MET A 63 -4.48 31.24 2.50
N VAL A 64 -3.56 32.18 2.32
CA VAL A 64 -2.95 32.97 3.38
C VAL A 64 -3.50 34.39 3.24
N ARG A 65 -3.79 35.03 4.38
CA ARG A 65 -4.22 36.42 4.39
C ARG A 65 -2.97 37.27 4.54
N ASP A 66 -2.75 38.17 3.60
CA ASP A 66 -1.65 39.12 3.61
C ASP A 66 -1.87 40.20 4.67
N GLU A 67 -0.83 40.97 5.00
CA GLU A 67 -0.84 42.03 6.03
C GLU A 67 -1.91 43.10 5.75
N ASN A 68 -2.25 43.32 4.47
CA ASN A 68 -3.31 44.22 4.02
C ASN A 68 -4.72 43.59 4.01
N GLY A 69 -4.89 42.41 4.61
CA GLY A 69 -6.17 41.70 4.69
C GLY A 69 -6.60 41.00 3.39
N THR A 70 -5.81 41.10 2.33
CA THR A 70 -6.05 40.46 1.04
C THR A 70 -5.79 38.96 1.10
N ARG A 71 -6.64 38.13 0.48
CA ARG A 71 -6.42 36.69 0.39
C ARG A 71 -5.43 36.41 -0.74
N VAL A 72 -4.24 35.93 -0.39
CA VAL A 72 -3.20 35.51 -1.34
C VAL A 72 -3.08 33.99 -1.32
N VAL A 73 -2.90 33.39 -2.50
CA VAL A 73 -2.68 31.95 -2.61
C VAL A 73 -1.19 31.69 -2.42
N SER A 74 -0.81 31.25 -1.23
CA SER A 74 0.55 30.74 -1.02
C SER A 74 0.63 29.33 -1.62
N THR A 75 1.45 29.18 -2.65
CA THR A 75 1.77 27.87 -3.21
C THR A 75 2.89 27.28 -2.37
N PHE A 76 2.57 26.29 -1.54
CA PHE A 76 3.62 25.56 -0.83
C PHE A 76 4.37 24.68 -1.85
N ALA A 77 5.69 24.60 -1.66
CA ALA A 77 6.58 23.84 -2.54
C ALA A 77 6.01 22.45 -2.80
N PRO A 78 6.04 21.99 -4.05
CA PRO A 78 5.33 20.80 -4.44
C PRO A 78 6.01 19.59 -3.78
N THR A 79 5.22 18.75 -3.08
CA THR A 79 5.70 17.54 -2.38
C THR A 79 6.60 16.75 -3.32
N GLU A 80 7.78 16.36 -2.84
CA GLU A 80 8.79 15.67 -3.66
C GLU A 80 8.19 14.43 -4.34
N GLY A 81 8.82 13.98 -5.45
CA GLY A 81 8.25 12.94 -6.31
C GLY A 81 7.90 11.67 -5.53
N VAL A 82 6.64 11.22 -5.67
CA VAL A 82 6.16 9.95 -5.09
C VAL A 82 5.91 8.97 -6.24
N LYS A 83 6.61 7.85 -6.24
CA LYS A 83 6.39 6.75 -7.19
C LYS A 83 5.82 5.54 -6.44
N ILE A 84 4.76 4.96 -7.00
CA ILE A 84 4.16 3.71 -6.52
C ILE A 84 4.72 2.57 -7.36
N VAL A 85 5.15 1.51 -6.67
CA VAL A 85 5.58 0.26 -7.28
C VAL A 85 4.64 -0.84 -6.83
N LYS A 86 4.18 -1.67 -7.77
CA LYS A 86 3.32 -2.82 -7.49
C LYS A 86 4.13 -4.10 -7.66
N LEU A 87 4.16 -4.93 -6.62
CA LEU A 87 4.87 -6.21 -6.60
C LEU A 87 3.98 -7.30 -6.01
N PRO A 88 4.17 -8.58 -6.38
CA PRO A 88 3.54 -9.67 -5.66
C PRO A 88 3.80 -9.57 -4.14
N ALA A 89 2.76 -9.69 -3.33
CA ALA A 89 2.86 -9.72 -1.88
C ALA A 89 3.53 -11.04 -1.42
N LYS A 90 4.14 -11.03 -0.22
CA LYS A 90 4.74 -12.23 0.44
C LYS A 90 6.05 -12.72 -0.18
N LYS A 91 6.83 -11.87 -0.83
CA LYS A 91 8.18 -12.21 -1.31
C LYS A 91 9.17 -11.12 -0.96
N ASP A 92 10.40 -11.55 -0.69
CA ASP A 92 11.50 -10.62 -0.47
C ASP A 92 12.01 -10.15 -1.82
N TYR A 93 12.21 -8.84 -1.95
CA TYR A 93 12.73 -8.24 -3.19
C TYR A 93 13.96 -7.39 -2.89
N VAL A 94 14.98 -7.55 -3.73
CA VAL A 94 16.10 -6.61 -3.79
C VAL A 94 15.94 -5.80 -5.06
N LEU A 95 15.62 -4.52 -4.89
CA LEU A 95 15.45 -3.57 -5.97
C LEU A 95 16.69 -2.69 -6.10
N LEU A 96 17.11 -2.51 -7.35
CA LEU A 96 18.16 -1.58 -7.74
C LEU A 96 17.49 -0.31 -8.27
N LEU A 97 17.72 0.77 -7.55
CA LEU A 97 17.21 2.10 -7.85
C LEU A 97 18.32 2.89 -8.51
N ASN A 98 18.14 3.23 -9.78
CA ASN A 98 19.10 4.06 -10.49
C ASN A 98 18.47 5.41 -10.79
N ALA A 99 19.06 6.47 -10.24
CA ALA A 99 18.71 7.84 -10.60
C ALA A 99 19.96 8.71 -10.68
N ASN A 100 20.03 9.53 -11.74
CA ASN A 100 21.12 10.48 -11.96
C ASN A 100 22.54 9.85 -11.89
N GLY A 101 22.67 8.55 -12.17
CA GLY A 101 23.94 7.82 -12.11
C GLY A 101 24.31 7.30 -10.71
N GLU A 102 23.49 7.55 -9.70
CA GLU A 102 23.59 6.92 -8.38
C GLU A 102 22.76 5.63 -8.35
N GLU A 103 23.37 4.53 -7.90
CA GLU A 103 22.71 3.25 -7.69
C GLU A 103 22.49 3.03 -6.20
N LYS A 104 21.22 2.95 -5.78
CA LYS A 104 20.83 2.62 -4.42
C LYS A 104 20.17 1.25 -4.35
N ARG A 105 20.44 0.51 -3.28
CA ARG A 105 19.84 -0.81 -3.06
C ARG A 105 18.73 -0.73 -2.04
N LEU A 106 17.53 -1.15 -2.43
CA LEU A 106 16.38 -1.26 -1.56
C LEU A 106 16.01 -2.72 -1.35
N GLN A 107 16.08 -3.16 -0.10
CA GLN A 107 15.59 -4.47 0.32
C GLN A 107 14.16 -4.32 0.84
N LEU A 108 13.21 -4.92 0.15
CA LEU A 108 11.82 -5.00 0.58
C LEU A 108 11.60 -6.32 1.27
N VAL A 109 11.28 -6.23 2.55
CA VAL A 109 10.88 -7.37 3.37
C VAL A 109 9.37 -7.26 3.63
N PRO A 110 8.56 -8.27 3.28
CA PRO A 110 7.13 -8.25 3.53
C PRO A 110 6.87 -8.29 5.04
N ARG A 111 6.05 -7.37 5.53
CA ARG A 111 5.63 -7.26 6.93
C ARG A 111 4.22 -7.80 7.13
N LEU A 112 4.00 -8.45 8.26
CA LEU A 112 2.69 -8.95 8.68
C LEU A 112 1.85 -7.84 9.31
N GLY A 113 0.71 -7.53 8.70
CA GLY A 113 -0.32 -6.64 9.20
C GLY A 113 -1.11 -7.28 10.32
N LEU A 114 -0.61 -7.14 11.55
CA LEU A 114 -1.24 -7.68 12.76
C LEU A 114 -2.70 -7.21 12.94
N GLY A 115 -3.05 -6.02 12.46
CA GLY A 115 -4.42 -5.51 12.49
C GLY A 115 -5.40 -6.37 11.68
N TRP A 116 -4.97 -6.91 10.55
CA TRP A 116 -5.79 -7.80 9.72
C TRP A 116 -5.92 -9.20 10.34
N PHE A 117 -4.81 -9.72 10.87
CA PHE A 117 -4.82 -10.98 11.61
C PHE A 117 -5.79 -10.95 12.81
N ALA A 118 -5.76 -9.86 13.59
CA ALA A 118 -6.64 -9.69 14.74
C ALA A 118 -8.12 -9.61 14.34
N LEU A 119 -8.42 -8.95 13.22
CA LEU A 119 -9.78 -8.87 12.66
C LEU A 119 -10.32 -10.27 12.30
N ASP A 120 -9.52 -11.08 11.60
CA ASP A 120 -9.91 -12.42 11.16
C ASP A 120 -10.11 -13.39 12.33
N LEU A 121 -9.33 -13.22 13.41
CA LEU A 121 -9.47 -13.98 14.65
C LEU A 121 -10.79 -13.66 15.38
N ILE A 122 -11.22 -12.40 15.36
CA ILE A 122 -12.49 -11.95 15.96
C ILE A 122 -13.70 -12.44 15.14
N CYS A 123 -13.56 -12.54 13.81
CA CYS A 123 -14.59 -13.04 12.90
C CYS A 123 -14.72 -14.58 12.86
N PHE A 124 -14.53 -15.27 13.99
CA PHE A 124 -14.62 -16.73 14.12
C PHE A 124 -13.59 -17.53 13.30
N GLY A 125 -12.48 -16.93 12.86
CA GLY A 125 -11.32 -17.64 12.33
C GLY A 125 -11.50 -18.33 10.97
N PHE A 126 -12.72 -18.43 10.46
CA PHE A 126 -13.03 -18.98 9.14
C PHE A 126 -12.31 -18.26 7.97
N PRO A 127 -12.08 -16.92 7.99
CA PRO A 127 -11.32 -16.25 6.94
C PRO A 127 -9.78 -16.34 7.09
N LEU A 128 -9.24 -16.92 8.18
CA LEU A 128 -7.80 -16.99 8.40
C LEU A 128 -7.06 -17.76 7.30
N ILE A 129 -7.66 -18.84 6.79
CA ILE A 129 -7.02 -19.73 5.82
C ILE A 129 -6.90 -19.06 4.44
N PRO A 130 -7.99 -18.52 3.85
CA PRO A 130 -7.90 -17.79 2.60
C PRO A 130 -6.91 -16.62 2.66
N ASP A 131 -6.95 -15.80 3.72
CA ASP A 131 -6.13 -14.58 3.81
C ASP A 131 -4.64 -14.85 4.02
N PHE A 132 -4.30 -15.94 4.73
CA PHE A 132 -2.92 -16.40 4.83
C PHE A 132 -2.37 -16.93 3.49
N ILE A 133 -3.20 -17.64 2.72
CA ILE A 133 -2.82 -18.18 1.41
C ILE A 133 -2.65 -17.06 0.39
N THR A 134 -3.61 -16.13 0.30
CA THR A 134 -3.59 -15.00 -0.63
C THR A 134 -2.55 -13.93 -0.25
N GLY A 135 -1.94 -14.03 0.94
CA GLY A 135 -0.90 -13.10 1.38
C GLY A 135 -1.45 -11.71 1.69
N ASN A 136 -2.73 -11.61 2.02
CA ASN A 136 -3.43 -10.35 2.16
C ASN A 136 -3.03 -9.57 3.43
N TRP A 137 -2.47 -10.29 4.41
CA TRP A 137 -1.87 -9.69 5.61
C TRP A 137 -0.52 -9.03 5.33
N TYR A 138 0.11 -9.31 4.19
CA TYR A 138 1.44 -8.79 3.92
C TYR A 138 1.37 -7.42 3.26
N TYR A 139 2.24 -6.53 3.72
CA TYR A 139 2.46 -5.23 3.10
C TYR A 139 3.96 -4.93 3.09
N TYR A 140 4.37 -4.02 2.22
CA TYR A 140 5.73 -3.49 2.20
C TYR A 140 5.71 -2.11 2.87
N GLU A 141 6.77 -1.76 3.58
CA GLU A 141 6.92 -0.43 4.18
C GLU A 141 7.18 0.61 3.08
N ASP A 142 6.60 1.81 3.26
CA ASP A 142 6.96 2.96 2.45
C ASP A 142 8.41 3.36 2.71
N VAL A 143 9.09 3.85 1.69
CA VAL A 143 10.52 4.16 1.78
C VAL A 143 10.81 5.59 1.33
N ASP A 144 11.73 6.24 2.02
CA ASP A 144 12.29 7.52 1.61
C ASP A 144 13.57 7.32 0.80
N TYR A 145 13.60 7.83 -0.44
CA TYR A 145 14.77 7.71 -1.32
C TYR A 145 16.04 8.34 -0.72
N LYS A 146 15.90 9.37 0.12
CA LYS A 146 17.04 10.04 0.76
C LYS A 146 17.66 9.20 1.87
N GLU A 147 16.87 8.37 2.54
CA GLU A 147 17.30 7.52 3.65
C GLU A 147 17.93 6.21 3.18
N LEU A 148 17.80 5.89 1.89
CA LEU A 148 18.40 4.71 1.29
C LEU A 148 19.93 4.82 1.26
N PRO A 149 20.63 3.72 1.61
CA PRO A 149 22.09 3.62 1.57
C PRO A 149 22.65 3.70 0.15
#